data_AF-A0A9P7IXH0-F1
#
_entry.id   AF-A0A9P7IXH0-F1
#
_cell.length_a   1.000
_cell.length_b   1.000
_cell.length_c   1.000
_cell.angle_alpha   90.00
_cell.angle_beta   90.00
_cell.angle_gamma   90.00
#
_symmetry.space_group_name_H-M   'P 1'
#
loop_
_entity.id
_entity.type
_entity.pdbx_description
1 polymer ?
#
loop_
_entity_poly.entity_id
_entity_poly.type
_entity_poly.pdbx_seq_one_letter_code
_entity_poly.pdbx_strand_id
1 'polypeptide(L)' 'LFSWQDKLGNIRPMVKQHALKHINCVIAAWGWGTTFRHSFHIGGASFYLAQKVDPEIVHLAGRWR' A
#
# COMPACT_ATOMS: atom_id res chain seq x y z
N LEU A 1 -7.98 1.12 4.60
CA LEU A 1 -7.19 0.72 5.80
C LEU A 1 -7.12 -0.79 5.80
N PHE A 2 -5.95 -1.39 6.05
CA PHE A 2 -5.86 -2.84 6.21
C PHE A 2 -6.64 -3.24 7.46
N SER A 3 -7.46 -4.28 7.34
CA SER A 3 -8.29 -4.80 8.42
C SER A 3 -8.25 -6.32 8.42
N TRP A 4 -8.68 -6.90 9.53
CA TRP A 4 -8.95 -8.33 9.66
C TRP A 4 -10.32 -8.52 10.31
N GLN A 5 -10.94 -9.66 10.04
CA GLN A 5 -12.20 -10.02 10.65
C GLN A 5 -11.93 -10.84 11.91
N ASP A 6 -12.45 -10.40 13.06
CA ASP A 6 -12.36 -11.18 14.29
C ASP A 6 -13.29 -12.40 14.27
N LYS A 7 -13.14 -13.28 15.26
CA LYS A 7 -13.94 -14.52 15.36
C LYS A 7 -15.44 -14.26 15.49
N LEU A 8 -15.83 -13.02 15.84
CA LEU A 8 -17.21 -12.58 15.97
C LEU A 8 -17.70 -11.85 14.71
N GLY A 9 -16.89 -11.81 13.65
CA GLY A 9 -17.24 -11.18 12.39
C GLY A 9 -16.94 -9.67 12.32
N ASN A 10 -16.40 -9.06 13.37
CA ASN A 10 -16.16 -7.61 13.38
C ASN A 10 -14.88 -7.25 12.63
N ILE A 11 -14.95 -6.17 11.86
CA ILE A 11 -13.79 -5.62 11.15
C ILE A 11 -12.93 -4.84 12.14
N ARG A 12 -11.69 -5.29 12.35
CA ARG A 12 -10.71 -4.64 13.21
C ARG A 12 -9.60 -4.01 12.37
N PRO A 13 -9.18 -2.77 12.67
CA PRO A 13 -8.05 -2.16 11.98
C PRO A 13 -6.77 -2.95 12.30
N MET A 14 -5.95 -3.17 11.28
CA MET A 14 -4.66 -3.82 11.44
C MET A 14 -3.58 -2.78 11.70
N VAL A 15 -2.70 -3.05 12.67
CA VAL A 15 -1.53 -2.21 12.90
C VAL A 15 -0.57 -2.29 11.71
N LYS A 16 0.04 -1.17 11.37
CA LYS A 16 0.95 -1.01 10.22
C LYS A 16 1.98 -2.14 10.11
N GLN A 17 2.63 -2.50 11.22
CA GLN A 17 3.69 -3.51 11.23
C GLN A 17 3.16 -4.89 10.80
N HIS A 18 1.98 -5.27 11.30
CA HIS A 18 1.39 -6.56 10.96
C HIS A 18 0.94 -6.60 9.50
N ALA A 19 0.37 -5.50 8.98
CA ALA A 19 0.00 -5.39 7.58
C ALA A 19 1.24 -5.53 6.67
N LEU A 20 2.32 -4.80 6.96
CA LEU A 20 3.56 -4.89 6.18
C LEU A 20 4.21 -6.27 6.28
N LYS A 21 4.20 -6.91 7.46
CA LYS A 21 4.72 -8.27 7.63
C LYS A 21 3.96 -9.26 6.76
N HIS A 22 2.63 -9.18 6.76
CA HIS A 22 1.78 -10.06 5.94
C HIS A 22 2.04 -9.85 4.45
N ILE A 23 2.05 -8.59 3.99
CA ILE A 23 2.31 -8.26 2.59
C ILE A 23 3.70 -8.73 2.15
N ASN A 24 4.73 -8.46 2.95
CA ASN A 24 6.10 -8.91 2.63
C ASN A 24 6.23 -10.43 2.62
N CYS A 25 5.46 -11.16 3.43
CA CYS A 25 5.44 -12.62 3.39
C CYS A 25 4.93 -13.13 2.03
N VAL A 26 3.83 -12.55 1.51
CA VAL A 26 3.27 -12.91 0.21
C VAL A 26 4.21 -12.52 -0.93
N ILE A 27 4.70 -11.28 -0.92
CA ILE A 27 5.54 -10.73 -1.99
C ILE A 27 6.92 -11.42 -2.04
N ALA A 28 7.50 -11.76 -0.89
CA ALA A 28 8.75 -12.51 -0.82
C ALA A 28 8.60 -13.94 -1.38
N ALA A 29 7.44 -14.59 -1.16
CA ALA A 29 7.15 -15.90 -1.76
C ALA A 29 7.09 -15.85 -3.29
N TRP A 30 6.82 -14.68 -3.87
CA TRP A 30 6.88 -14.43 -5.32
C TRP A 30 8.23 -13.91 -5.83
N GLY A 31 9.22 -13.77 -4.93
CA GLY A 31 10.57 -13.35 -5.29
C GLY A 31 10.74 -11.85 -5.55
N TRP A 32 9.77 -10.99 -5.18
CA TRP A 32 9.88 -9.54 -5.44
C TRP A 32 10.52 -8.76 -4.26
N GLY A 33 11.06 -9.47 -3.28
CA GLY A 33 11.81 -8.89 -2.16
C GLY A 33 10.92 -8.23 -1.09
N THR A 34 11.43 -7.14 -0.51
CA THR A 34 10.81 -6.48 0.66
C THR A 34 10.23 -5.12 0.26
N THR A 35 9.01 -4.84 0.70
CA THR A 35 8.30 -3.59 0.46
C THR A 35 8.14 -2.77 1.75
N PHE A 36 8.12 -1.46 1.59
CA PHE A 36 7.91 -0.49 2.66
C PHE A 36 6.65 0.34 2.38
N ARG A 37 6.15 1.06 3.39
CA ARG A 37 5.05 2.02 3.19
C ARG A 37 5.33 2.97 2.02
N HIS A 38 6.56 3.46 1.92
CA HIS A 38 6.96 4.40 0.87
C HIS A 38 6.90 3.78 -0.52
N SER A 39 7.18 2.47 -0.65
CA SER A 39 7.06 1.72 -1.91
C SER A 39 5.64 1.81 -2.49
N PHE A 40 4.60 1.71 -1.65
CA PHE A 40 3.21 1.88 -2.11
C PHE A 40 2.91 3.31 -2.55
N HIS A 41 3.52 4.30 -1.90
CA HIS A 41 3.30 5.69 -2.26
C HIS A 41 3.93 6.03 -3.63
N ILE A 42 5.17 5.58 -3.85
CA ILE A 42 5.83 5.66 -5.16
C ILE A 42 5.03 4.88 -6.21
N GLY A 43 4.72 3.60 -5.92
CA GLY A 43 4.02 2.74 -6.87
C GLY A 43 2.65 3.27 -7.28
N GLY A 44 1.89 3.84 -6.35
CA GLY A 44 0.63 4.51 -6.65
C GLY A 44 0.81 5.72 -7.56
N ALA A 45 1.79 6.58 -7.29
CA ALA A 45 2.09 7.72 -8.15
C ALA A 45 2.53 7.27 -9.56
N SER A 46 3.44 6.30 -9.65
CA SER A 46 3.90 5.72 -10.93
C SER A 46 2.75 5.13 -11.73
N PHE A 47 1.81 4.42 -11.09
CA PHE A 47 0.64 3.83 -11.74
C PHE A 47 -0.28 4.87 -12.36
N TYR A 48 -0.58 5.97 -11.67
CA TYR A 48 -1.45 7.02 -12.21
C TYR A 48 -0.76 7.85 -13.29
N LEU A 49 0.54 8.14 -13.13
CA LEU A 49 1.32 8.80 -14.18
C LEU A 49 1.38 7.95 -15.45
N ALA A 50 1.52 6.63 -15.35
CA ALA A 50 1.46 5.72 -16.50
C ALA A 50 0.10 5.74 -17.22
N GLN A 51 -0.98 6.06 -16.50
CA GLN A 51 -2.32 6.26 -17.08
C GLN A 51 -2.54 7.68 -17.63
N LYS A 52 -1.50 8.52 -17.68
CA LYS A 52 -1.56 9.92 -18.12
C LYS A 52 -2.50 10.79 -17.28
N VAL A 53 -2.71 10.44 -16.02
CA VAL A 53 -3.33 11.36 -15.07
C VAL A 53 -2.43 12.58 -14.92
N ASP A 54 -3.04 13.76 -14.83
CA ASP A 54 -2.33 15.01 -14.66
C ASP A 54 -1.34 14.92 -13.47
N PRO A 55 -0.04 15.22 -13.68
CA PRO A 55 0.96 15.20 -12.62
C PRO A 55 0.61 16.09 -11.42
N GLU A 56 -0.06 17.22 -11.63
CA GLU A 56 -0.49 18.13 -10.55
C GLU A 56 -1.54 17.45 -9.67
N ILE A 57 -2.50 16.72 -10.26
CA ILE A 57 -3.49 15.93 -9.53
C ILE A 57 -2.79 14.83 -8.70
N VAL A 58 -1.83 14.12 -9.30
CA VAL A 58 -1.07 13.08 -8.60
C VAL A 58 -0.23 13.67 -7.45
N HIS A 59 0.38 14.83 -7.65
CA HIS A 59 1.16 15.55 -6.63
C HIS A 59 0.28 15.94 -5.44
N LEU A 60 -0.85 16.60 -5.70
CA LEU A 60 -1.81 17.03 -4.68
C LEU A 60 -2.41 15.85 -3.92
N ALA A 61 -2.87 14.81 -4.62
CA ALA A 61 -3.46 13.63 -4.00
C ALA A 61 -2.45 12.81 -3.17
N GLY A 62 -1.20 12.72 -3.64
CA GLY A 62 -0.10 12.11 -2.91
C GLY A 62 0.39 12.92 -1.71
N ARG A 63 0.07 14.23 -1.66
CA ARG A 63 0.64 15.16 -0.67
C ARG A 63 2.17 15.11 -0.69
N TRP A 64 2.73 15.13 -1.89
CA TRP A 64 4.17 15.26 -2.08
C TRP A 64 4.58 16.67 -1.63
N ARG A 65 5.73 16.77 -0.97
CA ARG A 65 6.34 18.05 -0.56
C ARG A 65 7.46 18.41 -1.52
#